data_AF-A0A7V1NC71-F1
#
_entry.id   AF-A0A7V1NC71-F1
#
_cell.length_a   1.000
_cell.length_b   1.000
_cell.length_c   1.000
_cell.angle_alpha   90.00
_cell.angle_beta   90.00
_cell.angle_gamma   90.00
#
_symmetry.space_group_name_H-M   'P 1'
#
loop_
_entity.id
_entity.type
_entity.pdbx_description
1 polymer ?
#
loop_
_entity_poly.entity_id
_entity_poly.type
_entity_poly.pdbx_seq_one_letter_code
_entity_poly.pdbx_strand_id
1 'polypeptide(L)'
;MRKDKDRYWDCLDQAMEASHGGRIEEALAWLDEALRVHPDGAEAHNGRGEILWDDGRVDEALIEFDRATIADGKFTAAHLNRIELLIEELGEFGTAARLSDELLSGRPELPRPDRMLQAEVYYLKSKALFYQDDLEGALFLVRRASKAGGELGLYCAFEGQVLFELGAYQEAKRVLERGAAIDPDSAHTLYHLGLVLERLEAEGEASGATGAGIEGAAEAFARANSLEPQQFPMPLDVSETAFAKAVDTAMANLPRSIRERIEGVPILVEDFPDLDLVRNERVSPQTLGLFLGVPRTEVLQTDQPLDLDRILLFKKNLEKICQDEEDLIDQVQITLRHEVGHYLGLDEDDLERLGLG
;
A
#
# COMPACT_ATOMS: atom_id res chain seq x y z
N MET A 1 6.20 -39.22 -27.23
CA MET A 1 6.04 -37.84 -27.74
C MET A 1 4.60 -37.34 -27.74
N ARG A 2 3.61 -37.98 -28.41
CA ARG A 2 2.21 -37.51 -28.35
C ARG A 2 1.53 -37.77 -27.00
N LYS A 3 1.69 -39.01 -26.47
CA LYS A 3 1.16 -39.41 -25.14
C LYS A 3 1.77 -38.61 -23.97
N ASP A 4 3.03 -38.23 -24.07
CA ASP A 4 3.73 -37.48 -23.00
C ASP A 4 3.27 -36.02 -22.97
N LYS A 5 3.05 -35.41 -24.14
CA LYS A 5 2.46 -34.08 -24.26
C LYS A 5 1.04 -34.05 -23.70
N ASP A 6 0.22 -35.05 -24.04
CA ASP A 6 -1.15 -35.15 -23.52
C ASP A 6 -1.12 -35.27 -21.98
N ARG A 7 -0.19 -36.07 -21.42
CA ARG A 7 -0.04 -36.23 -19.97
C ARG A 7 0.36 -34.94 -19.24
N TYR A 8 1.19 -34.08 -19.83
CA TYR A 8 1.61 -32.81 -19.21
C TYR A 8 0.43 -31.88 -19.00
N TRP A 9 -0.35 -31.64 -20.06
CA TRP A 9 -1.53 -30.79 -19.98
C TRP A 9 -2.60 -31.38 -19.05
N ASP A 10 -2.79 -32.70 -19.07
CA ASP A 10 -3.66 -33.37 -18.10
C ASP A 10 -3.22 -33.09 -16.66
N CYS A 11 -1.91 -33.11 -16.37
CA CYS A 11 -1.41 -32.82 -15.02
C CYS A 11 -1.61 -31.35 -14.63
N LEU A 12 -1.43 -30.41 -15.56
CA LEU A 12 -1.72 -28.99 -15.32
C LEU A 12 -3.20 -28.75 -15.00
N ASP A 13 -4.10 -29.38 -15.77
CA ASP A 13 -5.54 -29.27 -15.54
C ASP A 13 -5.93 -29.83 -14.16
N GLN A 14 -5.36 -30.97 -13.77
CA GLN A 14 -5.59 -31.56 -12.44
C GLN A 14 -5.00 -30.69 -11.31
N ALA A 15 -3.84 -30.08 -11.52
CA ALA A 15 -3.27 -29.14 -10.56
C ALA A 15 -4.17 -27.93 -10.34
N MET A 16 -4.67 -27.34 -11.43
CA MET A 16 -5.59 -26.21 -11.38
C MET A 16 -6.91 -26.58 -10.70
N GLU A 17 -7.48 -27.76 -10.98
CA GLU A 17 -8.69 -28.25 -10.30
C GLU A 17 -8.47 -28.49 -8.80
N ALA A 18 -7.31 -29.04 -8.42
CA ALA A 18 -6.94 -29.23 -7.02
C ALA A 18 -6.74 -27.90 -6.29
N SER A 19 -6.06 -26.94 -6.92
CA SER A 19 -5.83 -25.59 -6.39
C SER A 19 -7.14 -24.85 -6.13
N HIS A 20 -8.04 -24.77 -7.12
CA HIS A 20 -9.37 -24.17 -6.94
C HIS A 20 -10.20 -24.85 -5.85
N GLY A 21 -9.93 -26.12 -5.57
CA GLY A 21 -10.56 -26.89 -4.49
C GLY A 21 -9.87 -26.78 -3.13
N GLY A 22 -8.86 -25.91 -2.98
CA GLY A 22 -8.07 -25.73 -1.75
C GLY A 22 -7.16 -26.91 -1.38
N ARG A 23 -6.92 -27.84 -2.31
CA ARG A 23 -6.09 -29.04 -2.08
C ARG A 23 -4.66 -28.78 -2.54
N ILE A 24 -3.98 -27.90 -1.81
CA ILE A 24 -2.64 -27.38 -2.14
C ILE A 24 -1.62 -28.50 -2.40
N GLU A 25 -1.47 -29.44 -1.47
CA GLU A 25 -0.52 -30.56 -1.61
C GLU A 25 -0.81 -31.47 -2.81
N GLU A 26 -2.09 -31.67 -3.13
CA GLU A 26 -2.47 -32.44 -4.31
C GLU A 26 -2.13 -31.68 -5.59
N ALA A 27 -2.38 -30.37 -5.62
CA ALA A 27 -2.04 -29.52 -6.75
C ALA A 27 -0.52 -29.50 -7.01
N LEU A 28 0.28 -29.36 -5.96
CA LEU A 28 1.74 -29.43 -6.05
C LEU A 28 2.23 -30.80 -6.54
N ALA A 29 1.62 -31.90 -6.07
CA ALA A 29 1.95 -33.24 -6.56
C ALA A 29 1.64 -33.40 -8.06
N TRP A 30 0.54 -32.84 -8.56
CA TRP A 30 0.24 -32.83 -9.99
C TRP A 30 1.25 -32.01 -10.79
N LEU A 31 1.75 -30.90 -10.25
CA LEU A 31 2.80 -30.10 -10.89
C LEU A 31 4.15 -30.82 -10.90
N ASP A 32 4.49 -31.56 -9.84
CA ASP A 32 5.68 -32.42 -9.81
C ASP A 32 5.59 -33.53 -10.89
N GLU A 33 4.39 -34.09 -11.12
CA GLU A 33 4.14 -35.02 -12.22
C GLU A 33 4.34 -34.35 -13.59
N ALA A 34 3.80 -33.13 -13.78
CA ALA A 34 3.96 -32.36 -15.01
C ALA A 34 5.45 -32.07 -15.29
N LEU A 35 6.18 -31.58 -14.30
CA LEU A 35 7.60 -31.24 -14.39
C LEU A 35 8.50 -32.46 -14.58
N ARG A 36 8.09 -33.67 -14.16
CA ARG A 36 8.83 -34.88 -14.52
C ARG A 36 8.76 -35.20 -16.00
N VAL A 37 7.63 -34.89 -16.64
CA VAL A 37 7.43 -35.12 -18.08
C VAL A 37 8.10 -34.02 -18.89
N HIS A 38 7.96 -32.76 -18.45
CA HIS A 38 8.59 -31.59 -19.06
C HIS A 38 9.25 -30.73 -17.97
N PRO A 39 10.55 -30.97 -17.67
CA PRO A 39 11.27 -30.22 -16.63
C PRO A 39 11.37 -28.73 -16.86
N ASP A 40 11.34 -28.29 -18.12
CA ASP A 40 11.39 -26.87 -18.51
C ASP A 40 9.99 -26.35 -18.89
N GLY A 41 8.94 -26.84 -18.23
CA GLY A 41 7.56 -26.42 -18.46
C GLY A 41 7.25 -25.10 -17.76
N ALA A 42 7.24 -23.99 -18.51
CA ALA A 42 7.01 -22.65 -17.94
C ALA A 42 5.63 -22.52 -17.29
N GLU A 43 4.58 -23.13 -17.84
CA GLU A 43 3.23 -23.11 -17.27
C GLU A 43 3.18 -23.84 -15.92
N ALA A 44 3.90 -24.97 -15.80
CA ALA A 44 3.94 -25.75 -14.56
C ALA A 44 4.70 -25.01 -13.47
N HIS A 45 5.84 -24.41 -13.80
CA HIS A 45 6.59 -23.55 -12.88
C HIS A 45 5.75 -22.33 -12.44
N ASN A 46 5.08 -21.65 -13.36
CA ASN A 46 4.22 -20.52 -13.02
C ASN A 46 3.06 -20.93 -12.10
N GLY A 47 2.33 -21.99 -12.46
CA GLY A 47 1.22 -22.48 -11.63
C GLY A 47 1.68 -22.93 -10.25
N ARG A 48 2.90 -23.48 -10.15
CA ARG A 48 3.52 -23.81 -8.85
C ARG A 48 3.81 -22.56 -8.05
N GLY A 49 4.35 -21.52 -8.69
CA GLY A 49 4.60 -20.22 -8.07
C GLY A 49 3.32 -19.58 -7.53
N GLU A 50 2.24 -19.56 -8.30
CA GLU A 50 0.93 -19.04 -7.88
C GLU A 50 0.40 -19.78 -6.64
N ILE A 51 0.39 -21.12 -6.67
CA ILE A 51 -0.07 -21.94 -5.53
C ILE A 51 0.78 -21.71 -4.28
N LEU A 52 2.10 -21.60 -4.43
CA LEU A 52 3.00 -21.35 -3.31
C LEU A 52 2.81 -19.94 -2.74
N TRP A 53 2.54 -18.96 -3.59
CA TRP A 53 2.26 -17.60 -3.16
C TRP A 53 0.95 -17.55 -2.36
N ASP A 54 -0.12 -18.17 -2.86
CA ASP A 54 -1.41 -18.27 -2.16
C ASP A 54 -1.27 -18.98 -0.78
N ASP A 55 -0.31 -19.91 -0.65
CA ASP A 55 0.02 -20.62 0.60
C ASP A 55 0.98 -19.82 1.53
N GLY A 56 1.37 -18.60 1.14
CA GLY A 56 2.28 -17.73 1.90
C GLY A 56 3.77 -18.13 1.82
N ARG A 57 4.13 -19.05 0.92
CA ARG A 57 5.52 -19.53 0.70
C ARG A 57 6.24 -18.65 -0.33
N VAL A 58 6.35 -17.37 0.00
CA VAL A 58 6.80 -16.28 -0.90
C VAL A 58 8.16 -16.55 -1.55
N ASP A 59 9.17 -16.94 -0.78
CA ASP A 59 10.52 -17.21 -1.31
C ASP A 59 10.53 -18.35 -2.35
N GLU A 60 9.74 -19.40 -2.10
CA GLU A 60 9.64 -20.54 -3.01
C GLU A 60 8.85 -20.16 -4.27
N ALA A 61 7.81 -19.34 -4.13
CA ALA A 61 7.05 -18.81 -5.27
C ALA A 61 7.94 -17.98 -6.20
N LEU A 62 8.78 -17.09 -5.66
CA LEU A 62 9.72 -16.30 -6.44
C LEU A 62 10.68 -17.19 -7.26
N ILE A 63 11.21 -18.25 -6.64
CA ILE A 63 12.09 -19.22 -7.32
C ILE A 63 11.36 -19.90 -8.49
N GLU A 64 10.10 -20.27 -8.31
CA GLU A 64 9.32 -20.92 -9.37
C GLU A 64 8.98 -19.93 -10.51
N PHE A 65 8.67 -18.66 -10.22
CA PHE A 65 8.52 -17.65 -11.26
C PHE A 65 9.84 -17.39 -12.01
N ASP A 66 10.98 -17.33 -11.31
CA ASP A 66 12.30 -17.26 -11.94
C ASP A 66 12.52 -18.45 -12.90
N ARG A 67 12.22 -19.67 -12.46
CA ARG A 67 12.31 -20.87 -13.31
C ARG A 67 11.40 -20.79 -14.53
N ALA A 68 10.18 -20.30 -14.39
CA ALA A 68 9.25 -20.13 -15.50
C ALA A 68 9.79 -19.13 -16.55
N THR A 69 10.34 -17.99 -16.12
CA THR A 69 10.94 -17.00 -17.03
C THR A 69 12.23 -17.48 -17.70
N ILE A 70 13.00 -18.35 -17.05
CA ILE A 70 14.19 -18.99 -17.64
C ILE A 70 13.77 -20.06 -18.67
N ALA A 71 12.75 -20.85 -18.35
CA ALA A 71 12.22 -21.91 -19.21
C ALA A 71 11.63 -21.35 -20.51
N ASP A 72 10.83 -20.28 -20.41
CA ASP A 72 10.36 -19.50 -21.56
C ASP A 72 10.37 -18.01 -21.24
N GLY A 73 11.39 -17.30 -21.76
CA GLY A 73 11.53 -15.85 -21.62
C GLY A 73 10.35 -15.05 -22.16
N LYS A 74 9.48 -15.65 -22.99
CA LYS A 74 8.28 -15.02 -23.57
C LYS A 74 7.01 -15.38 -22.83
N PHE A 75 7.08 -16.15 -21.76
CA PHE A 75 5.92 -16.50 -20.96
C PHE A 75 5.50 -15.33 -20.08
N THR A 76 4.57 -14.53 -20.58
CA THR A 76 4.14 -13.25 -19.99
C THR A 76 3.67 -13.37 -18.53
N ALA A 77 2.86 -14.38 -18.20
CA ALA A 77 2.27 -14.53 -16.86
C ALA A 77 3.35 -14.61 -15.76
N ALA A 78 4.41 -15.39 -15.98
CA ALA A 78 5.49 -15.51 -15.00
C ALA A 78 6.22 -14.19 -14.75
N HIS A 79 6.39 -13.36 -15.79
CA HIS A 79 7.01 -12.04 -15.61
C HIS A 79 6.12 -11.09 -14.79
N LEU A 80 4.80 -11.11 -15.04
CA LEU A 80 3.85 -10.27 -14.32
C LEU A 80 3.73 -10.70 -12.86
N ASN A 81 3.48 -11.99 -12.62
CA ASN A 81 3.38 -12.56 -11.27
C ASN A 81 4.65 -12.31 -10.46
N ARG A 82 5.82 -12.42 -11.08
CA ARG A 82 7.10 -12.11 -10.44
C ARG A 82 7.21 -10.63 -10.05
N ILE A 83 6.83 -9.72 -10.93
CA ILE A 83 6.85 -8.28 -10.63
C ILE A 83 5.87 -7.97 -9.51
N GLU A 84 4.67 -8.56 -9.54
CA GLU A 84 3.65 -8.33 -8.53
C GLU A 84 4.07 -8.88 -7.17
N LEU A 85 4.62 -10.10 -7.09
CA LEU A 85 5.15 -10.66 -5.85
C LEU A 85 6.29 -9.81 -5.26
N LEU A 86 7.16 -9.24 -6.11
CA LEU A 86 8.20 -8.31 -5.64
C LEU A 86 7.62 -7.04 -5.01
N ILE A 87 6.45 -6.59 -5.46
CA ILE A 87 5.77 -5.41 -4.94
C ILE A 87 5.00 -5.73 -3.66
N GLU A 88 4.14 -6.75 -3.71
CA GLU A 88 3.18 -7.01 -2.62
C GLU A 88 3.81 -7.68 -1.40
N GLU A 89 4.77 -8.59 -1.62
CA GLU A 89 5.28 -9.43 -0.53
C GLU A 89 6.70 -9.05 -0.09
N LEU A 90 7.54 -8.64 -1.04
CA LEU A 90 8.98 -8.49 -0.78
C LEU A 90 9.44 -7.04 -0.59
N GLY A 91 8.61 -6.06 -0.95
CA GLY A 91 9.01 -4.64 -0.90
C GLY A 91 10.17 -4.27 -1.84
N GLU A 92 10.47 -5.12 -2.83
CA GLU A 92 11.60 -5.00 -3.76
C GLU A 92 11.25 -4.09 -4.95
N PHE A 93 10.75 -2.89 -4.64
CA PHE A 93 10.14 -1.97 -5.60
C PHE A 93 11.09 -1.52 -6.71
N GLY A 94 12.37 -1.30 -6.38
CA GLY A 94 13.38 -0.92 -7.36
C GLY A 94 13.67 -2.04 -8.37
N THR A 95 13.66 -3.28 -7.90
CA THR A 95 13.79 -4.47 -8.75
C THR A 95 12.56 -4.63 -9.64
N ALA A 96 11.36 -4.50 -9.08
CA ALA A 96 10.10 -4.54 -9.82
C ALA A 96 10.07 -3.50 -10.96
N ALA A 97 10.40 -2.23 -10.66
CA ALA A 97 10.42 -1.15 -11.63
C ALA A 97 11.41 -1.40 -12.79
N ARG A 98 12.61 -1.94 -12.49
CA ARG A 98 13.60 -2.30 -13.50
C ARG A 98 13.09 -3.41 -14.42
N LEU A 99 12.44 -4.44 -13.87
CA LEU A 99 11.91 -5.55 -14.66
C LEU A 99 10.76 -5.10 -15.56
N SER A 100 9.91 -4.19 -15.07
CA SER A 100 8.90 -3.54 -15.89
C SER A 100 9.52 -2.80 -17.10
N ASP A 101 10.61 -2.08 -16.89
CA ASP A 101 11.34 -1.42 -17.99
C ASP A 101 11.93 -2.41 -18.99
N GLU A 102 12.42 -3.56 -18.52
CA GLU A 102 12.92 -4.62 -19.38
C GLU A 102 11.80 -5.20 -20.26
N LEU A 103 10.63 -5.51 -19.70
CA LEU A 103 9.47 -5.98 -20.47
C LEU A 103 9.00 -4.98 -21.53
N LEU A 104 8.99 -3.70 -21.17
CA LEU A 104 8.58 -2.62 -22.08
C LEU A 104 9.62 -2.33 -23.18
N SER A 105 10.87 -2.74 -22.99
CA SER A 105 11.97 -2.44 -23.92
C SER A 105 11.86 -3.13 -25.30
N GLY A 106 11.03 -4.17 -25.41
CA GLY A 106 10.84 -4.92 -26.66
C GLY A 106 12.04 -5.79 -27.06
N ARG A 107 12.85 -6.23 -26.09
CA ARG A 107 13.94 -7.19 -26.30
C ARG A 107 13.42 -8.47 -26.98
N PRO A 108 14.13 -9.04 -27.98
CA PRO A 108 13.66 -10.22 -28.72
C PRO A 108 13.41 -11.47 -27.88
N GLU A 109 14.09 -11.59 -26.73
CA GLU A 109 14.00 -12.69 -25.78
C GLU A 109 12.77 -12.59 -24.86
N LEU A 110 12.18 -11.41 -24.75
CA LEU A 110 11.02 -11.12 -23.90
C LEU A 110 9.71 -11.13 -24.71
N PRO A 111 8.55 -11.15 -24.04
CA PRO A 111 7.27 -11.01 -24.72
C PRO A 111 7.24 -9.67 -25.47
N ARG A 112 6.66 -9.65 -26.67
CA ARG A 112 6.46 -8.40 -27.39
C ARG A 112 5.33 -7.62 -26.69
N PRO A 113 5.58 -6.40 -26.19
CA PRO A 113 4.58 -5.65 -25.43
C PRO A 113 3.49 -5.13 -26.36
N ASP A 114 2.37 -5.85 -26.43
CA ASP A 114 1.13 -5.35 -27.01
C ASP A 114 0.42 -4.37 -26.06
N ARG A 115 -0.76 -3.89 -26.44
CA ARG A 115 -1.47 -2.88 -25.63
C ARG A 115 -1.92 -3.41 -24.26
N MET A 116 -2.28 -4.69 -24.18
CA MET A 116 -2.78 -5.28 -22.93
C MET A 116 -1.62 -5.48 -21.97
N LEU A 117 -0.53 -6.09 -22.44
CA LEU A 117 0.68 -6.25 -21.63
C LEU A 117 1.28 -4.89 -21.22
N GLN A 118 1.27 -3.90 -22.11
CA GLN A 118 1.70 -2.54 -21.74
C GLN A 118 0.87 -1.97 -20.59
N ALA A 119 -0.44 -2.17 -20.61
CA ALA A 119 -1.31 -1.66 -19.55
C ALA A 119 -0.99 -2.27 -18.19
N GLU A 120 -0.87 -3.60 -18.14
CA GLU A 120 -0.54 -4.34 -16.93
C GLU A 120 0.86 -3.97 -16.40
N VAL A 121 1.88 -3.88 -17.27
CA VAL A 121 3.23 -3.49 -16.85
C VAL A 121 3.29 -2.03 -16.40
N TYR A 122 2.56 -1.12 -17.05
CA TYR A 122 2.46 0.27 -16.57
C TYR A 122 1.79 0.35 -15.20
N TYR A 123 0.75 -0.44 -14.96
CA TYR A 123 0.07 -0.49 -13.67
C TYR A 123 0.98 -1.04 -12.57
N LEU A 124 1.64 -2.18 -12.79
CA LEU A 124 2.58 -2.74 -11.81
C LEU A 124 3.76 -1.79 -11.54
N LYS A 125 4.34 -1.18 -12.58
CA LYS A 125 5.40 -0.19 -12.39
C LYS A 125 4.89 1.05 -11.63
N SER A 126 3.65 1.44 -11.87
CA SER A 126 2.99 2.52 -11.12
C SER A 126 2.91 2.21 -9.62
N LYS A 127 2.56 0.97 -9.25
CA LYS A 127 2.56 0.51 -7.85
C LYS A 127 3.97 0.53 -7.25
N ALA A 128 4.96 0.04 -7.99
CA ALA A 128 6.34 0.08 -7.54
C ALA A 128 6.83 1.52 -7.26
N LEU A 129 6.53 2.48 -8.16
CA LEU A 129 6.91 3.88 -7.95
C LEU A 129 6.16 4.54 -6.80
N PHE A 130 4.89 4.17 -6.58
CA PHE A 130 4.11 4.66 -5.44
C PHE A 130 4.78 4.31 -4.11
N TYR A 131 5.19 3.06 -3.93
CA TYR A 131 5.90 2.64 -2.71
C TYR A 131 7.33 3.17 -2.60
N GLN A 132 7.90 3.71 -3.69
CA GLN A 132 9.16 4.45 -3.66
C GLN A 132 8.98 5.96 -3.42
N ASP A 133 7.76 6.41 -3.11
CA ASP A 133 7.39 7.82 -2.94
C ASP A 133 7.61 8.69 -4.21
N ASP A 134 7.70 8.06 -5.39
CA ASP A 134 7.64 8.74 -6.70
C ASP A 134 6.18 8.83 -7.17
N LEU A 135 5.39 9.64 -6.45
CA LEU A 135 3.95 9.80 -6.66
C LEU A 135 3.62 10.39 -8.03
N GLU A 136 4.41 11.35 -8.54
CA GLU A 136 4.21 11.89 -9.89
C GLU A 136 4.51 10.85 -10.98
N GLY A 137 5.56 10.05 -10.80
CA GLY A 137 5.88 8.92 -11.67
C GLY A 137 4.77 7.87 -11.67
N ALA A 138 4.26 7.51 -10.49
CA ALA A 138 3.12 6.62 -10.35
C ALA A 138 1.89 7.18 -11.08
N LEU A 139 1.50 8.43 -10.82
CA LEU A 139 0.34 9.06 -11.47
C LEU A 139 0.46 9.06 -13.00
N PHE A 140 1.66 9.32 -13.51
CA PHE A 140 1.92 9.26 -14.94
C PHE A 140 1.72 7.85 -15.53
N LEU A 141 2.18 6.80 -14.82
CA LEU A 141 2.11 5.43 -15.30
C LEU A 141 0.72 4.82 -15.21
N VAL A 142 -0.04 5.03 -14.11
CA VAL A 142 -1.43 4.55 -14.05
C VAL A 142 -2.30 5.17 -15.15
N ARG A 143 -2.08 6.44 -15.50
CA ARG A 143 -2.74 7.09 -16.65
C ARG A 143 -2.33 6.47 -17.98
N ARG A 144 -1.08 6.02 -18.11
CA ARG A 144 -0.63 5.26 -19.29
C ARG A 144 -1.24 3.87 -19.35
N ALA A 145 -1.44 3.21 -18.21
CA ALA A 145 -2.15 1.94 -18.13
C ALA A 145 -3.58 2.09 -18.67
N SER A 146 -4.33 3.08 -18.17
CA SER A 146 -5.67 3.41 -18.66
C SER A 146 -5.71 3.73 -20.16
N LYS A 147 -4.70 4.45 -20.67
CA LYS A 147 -4.61 4.77 -22.10
C LYS A 147 -4.34 3.54 -22.98
N ALA A 148 -3.58 2.56 -22.47
CA ALA A 148 -3.19 1.37 -23.22
C ALA A 148 -4.28 0.28 -23.16
N GLY A 149 -4.78 -0.02 -21.97
CA GLY A 149 -5.70 -1.13 -21.68
C GLY A 149 -7.17 -0.74 -21.64
N GLY A 150 -7.47 0.56 -21.69
CA GLY A 150 -8.82 1.08 -21.43
C GLY A 150 -9.00 1.42 -19.96
N GLU A 151 -10.10 2.12 -19.66
CA GLU A 151 -10.43 2.52 -18.30
C GLU A 151 -11.03 1.34 -17.54
N LEU A 152 -10.35 0.90 -16.49
CA LEU A 152 -10.78 -0.17 -15.58
C LEU A 152 -11.00 0.40 -14.18
N GLY A 153 -11.93 -0.19 -13.42
CA GLY A 153 -12.22 0.23 -12.05
C GLY A 153 -10.96 0.28 -11.18
N LEU A 154 -10.11 -0.74 -11.28
CA LEU A 154 -8.84 -0.82 -10.54
C LEU A 154 -7.85 0.31 -10.87
N TYR A 155 -7.78 0.75 -12.14
CA TYR A 155 -6.91 1.88 -12.53
C TYR A 155 -7.43 3.19 -11.97
N CYS A 156 -8.75 3.39 -11.97
CA CYS A 156 -9.36 4.55 -11.34
C CYS A 156 -9.16 4.55 -9.82
N ALA A 157 -9.31 3.40 -9.18
CA ALA A 157 -9.08 3.25 -7.75
C ALA A 157 -7.65 3.65 -7.37
N PHE A 158 -6.67 3.09 -8.09
CA PHE A 158 -5.26 3.39 -7.85
C PHE A 158 -4.88 4.83 -8.22
N GLU A 159 -5.36 5.37 -9.35
CA GLU A 159 -5.15 6.79 -9.69
C GLU A 159 -5.73 7.72 -8.61
N GLY A 160 -6.91 7.38 -8.08
CA GLY A 160 -7.52 8.09 -6.96
C GLY A 160 -6.67 8.08 -5.69
N GLN A 161 -6.10 6.92 -5.34
CA GLN A 161 -5.17 6.77 -4.22
C GLN A 161 -3.90 7.62 -4.40
N VAL A 162 -3.27 7.58 -5.58
CA VAL A 162 -2.08 8.41 -5.85
C VAL A 162 -2.41 9.90 -5.77
N LEU A 163 -3.56 10.32 -6.34
CA LEU A 163 -4.01 11.72 -6.26
C LEU A 163 -4.34 12.16 -4.83
N PHE A 164 -4.82 11.22 -3.99
CA PHE A 164 -5.03 11.48 -2.57
C PHE A 164 -3.70 11.75 -1.87
N GLU A 165 -2.68 10.90 -2.04
CA GLU A 165 -1.34 11.12 -1.47
C GLU A 165 -0.71 12.44 -1.95
N LEU A 166 -0.94 12.85 -3.20
CA LEU A 166 -0.50 14.15 -3.73
C LEU A 166 -1.29 15.37 -3.19
N GLY A 167 -2.29 15.16 -2.34
CA GLY A 167 -3.18 16.23 -1.87
C GLY A 167 -4.11 16.80 -2.95
N ALA A 168 -4.31 16.11 -4.07
CA ALA A 168 -5.15 16.54 -5.20
C ALA A 168 -6.61 16.06 -5.05
N TYR A 169 -7.21 16.30 -3.88
CA TYR A 169 -8.45 15.66 -3.45
C TYR A 169 -9.66 15.87 -4.39
N GLN A 170 -9.80 17.06 -4.99
CA GLN A 170 -10.89 17.31 -5.94
C GLN A 170 -10.77 16.47 -7.22
N GLU A 171 -9.55 16.19 -7.66
CA GLU A 171 -9.31 15.32 -8.82
C GLU A 171 -9.48 13.86 -8.41
N ALA A 172 -8.94 13.47 -7.24
CA ALA A 172 -9.11 12.14 -6.66
C ALA A 172 -10.60 11.76 -6.56
N LYS A 173 -11.44 12.66 -6.05
CA LYS A 173 -12.91 12.45 -5.94
C LYS A 173 -13.52 12.09 -7.28
N ARG A 174 -13.24 12.86 -8.34
CA ARG A 174 -13.82 12.63 -9.67
C ARG A 174 -13.38 11.29 -10.26
N VAL A 175 -12.13 10.92 -10.05
CA VAL A 175 -11.58 9.65 -10.56
C VAL A 175 -12.18 8.47 -9.78
N LEU A 176 -12.30 8.58 -8.46
CA LEU A 176 -12.89 7.53 -7.62
C LEU A 176 -14.39 7.38 -7.85
N GLU A 177 -15.13 8.47 -8.06
CA GLU A 177 -16.55 8.43 -8.46
C GLU A 177 -16.73 7.70 -9.80
N ARG A 178 -15.81 7.90 -10.75
CA ARG A 178 -15.79 7.13 -12.01
C ARG A 178 -15.45 5.67 -11.76
N GLY A 179 -14.46 5.38 -10.92
CA GLY A 179 -14.12 4.01 -10.50
C GLY A 179 -15.32 3.28 -9.92
N ALA A 180 -16.03 3.90 -8.97
CA ALA A 180 -17.22 3.35 -8.34
C ALA A 180 -18.41 3.22 -9.30
N ALA A 181 -18.44 3.97 -10.40
CA ALA A 181 -19.43 3.78 -11.47
C ALA A 181 -19.10 2.61 -12.40
N ILE A 182 -17.80 2.29 -12.58
CA ILE A 182 -17.33 1.14 -13.37
C ILE A 182 -17.48 -0.15 -12.56
N ASP A 183 -17.06 -0.11 -11.30
CA ASP A 183 -17.13 -1.23 -10.36
C ASP A 183 -17.73 -0.76 -9.02
N PRO A 184 -19.06 -0.85 -8.88
CA PRO A 184 -19.75 -0.43 -7.65
C PRO A 184 -19.43 -1.29 -6.42
N ASP A 185 -18.91 -2.50 -6.60
CA ASP A 185 -18.64 -3.44 -5.51
C ASP A 185 -17.14 -3.47 -5.15
N SER A 186 -16.34 -2.52 -5.65
CA SER A 186 -14.95 -2.33 -5.25
C SER A 186 -14.86 -1.66 -3.88
N ALA A 187 -14.62 -2.46 -2.84
CA ALA A 187 -14.42 -1.96 -1.47
C ALA A 187 -13.26 -0.95 -1.38
N HIS A 188 -12.14 -1.25 -2.05
CA HIS A 188 -10.97 -0.35 -2.15
C HIS A 188 -11.33 1.03 -2.71
N THR A 189 -12.09 1.08 -3.82
CA THR A 189 -12.50 2.34 -4.44
C THR A 189 -13.39 3.16 -3.49
N LEU A 190 -14.33 2.50 -2.81
CA LEU A 190 -15.24 3.15 -1.88
C LEU A 190 -14.52 3.65 -0.64
N TYR A 191 -13.58 2.88 -0.10
CA TYR A 191 -12.75 3.29 1.03
C TYR A 191 -11.95 4.55 0.70
N HIS A 192 -11.22 4.56 -0.42
CA HIS A 192 -10.48 5.74 -0.86
C HIS A 192 -11.38 6.95 -1.18
N LEU A 193 -12.60 6.72 -1.69
CA LEU A 193 -13.58 7.78 -1.86
C LEU A 193 -13.98 8.38 -0.51
N GLY A 194 -14.18 7.55 0.52
CA GLY A 194 -14.43 7.99 1.89
C GLY A 194 -13.31 8.88 2.43
N LEU A 195 -12.05 8.44 2.29
CA LEU A 195 -10.87 9.21 2.71
C LEU A 195 -10.83 10.59 2.03
N VAL A 196 -11.06 10.64 0.72
CA VAL A 196 -11.07 11.89 -0.04
C VAL A 196 -12.20 12.82 0.40
N LEU A 197 -13.40 12.28 0.66
CA LEU A 197 -14.56 13.07 1.08
C LEU A 197 -14.32 13.73 2.45
N GLU A 198 -13.72 13.02 3.40
CA GLU A 198 -13.34 13.60 4.71
C GLU A 198 -12.36 14.77 4.54
N ARG A 199 -11.36 14.65 3.64
CA ARG A 199 -10.39 15.74 3.41
C ARG A 199 -11.02 16.97 2.80
N LEU A 200 -11.88 16.77 1.80
CA LEU A 200 -12.57 17.87 1.13
C LEU A 200 -13.51 18.62 2.07
N GLU A 201 -14.10 17.90 3.01
CA GLU A 201 -14.92 18.50 4.06
C GLU A 201 -14.09 19.30 5.06
N ALA A 202 -12.99 18.75 5.57
CA ALA A 202 -12.08 19.46 6.47
C ALA A 202 -11.55 20.76 5.82
N GLU A 203 -11.22 20.74 4.51
CA GLU A 203 -10.86 21.93 3.75
C GLU A 203 -12.03 22.93 3.59
N GLY A 204 -13.24 22.42 3.37
CA GLY A 204 -14.47 23.21 3.28
C GLY A 204 -14.77 23.94 4.58
N GLU A 205 -14.69 23.25 5.70
CA GLU A 205 -14.88 23.81 7.04
C GLU A 205 -13.82 24.87 7.36
N ALA A 206 -12.54 24.58 7.08
CA ALA A 206 -11.44 25.54 7.28
C ALA A 206 -11.61 26.82 6.43
N SER A 207 -12.23 26.70 5.24
CA SER A 207 -12.51 27.82 4.33
C SER A 207 -13.88 28.48 4.54
N GLY A 208 -14.69 27.99 5.48
CA GLY A 208 -16.04 28.50 5.77
C GLY A 208 -17.10 28.13 4.71
N ALA A 209 -16.83 27.16 3.85
CA ALA A 209 -17.76 26.62 2.87
C ALA A 209 -18.44 25.37 3.44
N THR A 210 -19.73 25.45 3.77
CA THR A 210 -20.50 24.28 4.24
C THR A 210 -20.94 23.41 3.06
N GLY A 211 -20.66 22.11 3.12
CA GLY A 211 -21.04 21.13 2.10
C GLY A 211 -21.38 19.77 2.71
N ALA A 212 -22.25 19.01 2.03
CA ALA A 212 -22.81 17.71 2.43
C ALA A 212 -21.80 16.53 2.44
N GLY A 213 -20.59 16.74 2.97
CA GLY A 213 -19.47 15.78 2.94
C GLY A 213 -19.62 14.61 3.92
N ILE A 214 -20.04 14.89 5.18
CA ILE A 214 -20.03 13.90 6.28
C ILE A 214 -20.86 12.67 5.91
N GLU A 215 -22.07 12.89 5.39
CA GLU A 215 -22.99 11.80 5.03
C GLU A 215 -22.38 10.93 3.92
N GLY A 216 -21.66 11.53 2.96
CA GLY A 216 -21.02 10.81 1.87
C GLY A 216 -19.81 9.99 2.31
N ALA A 217 -18.97 10.52 3.19
CA ALA A 217 -17.78 9.80 3.69
C ALA A 217 -18.19 8.58 4.54
N ALA A 218 -19.11 8.78 5.48
CA ALA A 218 -19.61 7.70 6.34
C ALA A 218 -20.31 6.59 5.52
N GLU A 219 -21.10 6.95 4.51
CA GLU A 219 -21.73 5.97 3.61
C GLU A 219 -20.68 5.18 2.81
N ALA A 220 -19.63 5.85 2.32
CA ALA A 220 -18.55 5.21 1.57
C ALA A 220 -17.79 4.19 2.42
N PHE A 221 -17.40 4.55 3.65
CA PHE A 221 -16.76 3.61 4.58
C PHE A 221 -17.69 2.45 4.95
N ALA A 222 -18.97 2.71 5.21
CA ALA A 222 -19.93 1.67 5.56
C ALA A 222 -20.14 0.67 4.41
N ARG A 223 -20.15 1.13 3.15
CA ARG A 223 -20.18 0.21 1.99
C ARG A 223 -18.87 -0.54 1.81
N ALA A 224 -17.72 0.10 1.97
CA ALA A 224 -16.44 -0.61 1.89
C ALA A 224 -16.36 -1.72 2.95
N ASN A 225 -16.75 -1.41 4.19
CA ASN A 225 -16.83 -2.37 5.29
C ASN A 225 -17.84 -3.50 5.03
N SER A 226 -18.99 -3.22 4.41
CA SER A 226 -19.99 -4.27 4.15
C SER A 226 -19.56 -5.28 3.08
N LEU A 227 -18.66 -4.87 2.18
CA LEU A 227 -18.05 -5.72 1.17
C LEU A 227 -16.88 -6.53 1.74
N GLU A 228 -15.95 -5.87 2.43
CA GLU A 228 -14.72 -6.47 2.94
C GLU A 228 -14.41 -6.00 4.38
N PRO A 229 -15.13 -6.51 5.39
CA PRO A 229 -15.09 -5.98 6.76
C PRO A 229 -13.75 -6.18 7.48
N GLN A 230 -12.98 -7.20 7.09
CA GLN A 230 -11.67 -7.47 7.67
C GLN A 230 -10.59 -6.51 7.13
N GLN A 231 -10.71 -6.10 5.86
CA GLN A 231 -9.74 -5.22 5.21
C GLN A 231 -10.05 -3.75 5.44
N PHE A 232 -11.34 -3.39 5.50
CA PHE A 232 -11.80 -2.01 5.70
C PHE A 232 -12.69 -1.93 6.94
N PRO A 233 -12.12 -1.98 8.17
CA PRO A 233 -12.90 -1.81 9.39
C PRO A 233 -13.51 -0.40 9.46
N MET A 234 -14.62 -0.27 10.17
CA MET A 234 -15.20 1.05 10.45
C MET A 234 -14.27 1.82 11.40
N PRO A 235 -14.02 3.12 11.16
CA PRO A 235 -13.22 3.94 12.06
C PRO A 235 -13.81 3.98 13.47
N LEU A 236 -12.94 3.99 14.48
CA LEU A 236 -13.30 4.16 15.87
C LEU A 236 -13.85 5.57 16.12
N ASP A 237 -15.04 5.69 16.71
CA ASP A 237 -15.62 6.98 17.09
C ASP A 237 -15.24 7.35 18.52
N VAL A 238 -14.24 8.23 18.67
CA VAL A 238 -13.75 8.68 19.98
C VAL A 238 -14.00 10.17 20.18
N SER A 239 -14.63 10.51 21.32
CA SER A 239 -14.79 11.90 21.72
C SER A 239 -13.42 12.58 21.96
N GLU A 240 -13.32 13.89 21.77
CA GLU A 240 -12.09 14.65 22.05
C GLU A 240 -11.56 14.41 23.47
N THR A 241 -12.44 14.31 24.45
CA THR A 241 -12.06 14.06 25.86
C THR A 241 -11.50 12.66 26.07
N ALA A 242 -12.10 11.65 25.43
CA ALA A 242 -11.60 10.28 25.50
C ALA A 242 -10.26 10.14 24.78
N PHE A 243 -10.11 10.78 23.62
CA PHE A 243 -8.85 10.81 22.87
C PHE A 243 -7.73 11.50 23.67
N ALA A 244 -7.98 12.67 24.25
CA ALA A 244 -7.01 13.37 25.09
C ALA A 244 -6.55 12.50 26.28
N LYS A 245 -7.50 11.78 26.91
CA LYS A 245 -7.18 10.82 27.98
C LYS A 245 -6.35 9.63 27.48
N ALA A 246 -6.61 9.14 26.26
CA ALA A 246 -5.81 8.10 25.64
C ALA A 246 -4.38 8.59 25.41
N VAL A 247 -4.19 9.81 24.90
CA VAL A 247 -2.87 10.45 24.74
C VAL A 247 -2.15 10.58 26.08
N ASP A 248 -2.81 11.08 27.13
CA ASP A 248 -2.22 11.19 28.47
C ASP A 248 -1.77 9.83 29.01
N THR A 249 -2.58 8.79 28.77
CA THR A 249 -2.29 7.41 29.20
C THR A 249 -1.12 6.84 28.41
N ALA A 250 -1.10 7.02 27.09
CA ALA A 250 -0.01 6.64 26.21
C ALA A 250 1.30 7.30 26.66
N MET A 251 1.28 8.62 26.89
CA MET A 251 2.43 9.34 27.43
C MET A 251 2.91 8.79 28.76
N ALA A 252 2.02 8.42 29.68
CA ALA A 252 2.39 7.86 30.98
C ALA A 252 3.04 6.47 30.86
N ASN A 253 2.62 5.69 29.87
CA ASN A 253 3.13 4.34 29.56
C ASN A 253 4.49 4.36 28.85
N LEU A 254 4.88 5.49 28.24
CA LEU A 254 6.17 5.60 27.54
C LEU A 254 7.37 5.29 28.46
N PRO A 255 8.42 4.65 27.91
CA PRO A 255 9.68 4.46 28.61
C PRO A 255 10.20 5.78 29.19
N ARG A 256 10.75 5.73 30.41
CA ARG A 256 11.27 6.93 31.10
C ARG A 256 12.27 7.70 30.25
N SER A 257 13.11 7.00 29.49
CA SER A 257 14.10 7.59 28.58
C SER A 257 13.48 8.45 27.47
N ILE A 258 12.27 8.11 27.01
CA ILE A 258 11.54 8.89 26.00
C ILE A 258 10.81 10.04 26.67
N ARG A 259 10.12 9.79 27.80
CA ARG A 259 9.41 10.83 28.55
C ARG A 259 10.29 12.00 28.95
N GLU A 260 11.52 11.74 29.40
CA GLU A 260 12.50 12.78 29.74
C GLU A 260 12.97 13.58 28.51
N ARG A 261 12.87 13.03 27.30
CA ARG A 261 13.32 13.69 26.06
C ARG A 261 12.26 14.60 25.45
N ILE A 262 10.99 14.21 25.55
CA ILE A 262 9.85 15.02 25.10
C ILE A 262 9.32 15.93 26.21
N GLU A 263 10.01 16.02 27.34
CA GLU A 263 9.61 16.89 28.44
C GLU A 263 9.60 18.36 27.97
N GLY A 264 8.43 18.99 27.98
CA GLY A 264 8.24 20.36 27.53
C GLY A 264 8.01 20.54 26.03
N VAL A 265 8.00 19.45 25.24
CA VAL A 265 7.58 19.46 23.84
C VAL A 265 6.05 19.44 23.80
N PRO A 266 5.37 20.46 23.23
CA PRO A 266 3.92 20.45 23.09
C PRO A 266 3.47 19.32 22.17
N ILE A 267 2.47 18.58 22.61
CA ILE A 267 1.73 17.63 21.76
C ILE A 267 0.43 18.32 21.35
N LEU A 268 0.25 18.51 20.06
CA LEU A 268 -0.96 19.07 19.46
C LEU A 268 -1.73 17.94 18.78
N VAL A 269 -3.04 17.96 18.94
CA VAL A 269 -3.94 17.02 18.29
C VAL A 269 -4.69 17.77 17.22
N GLU A 270 -4.52 17.33 15.98
CA GLU A 270 -5.25 17.82 14.81
C GLU A 270 -6.04 16.64 14.24
N ASP A 271 -7.09 16.89 13.46
CA ASP A 271 -7.80 15.80 12.80
C ASP A 271 -6.93 15.17 11.70
N PHE A 272 -6.25 16.01 10.91
CA PHE A 272 -5.48 15.60 9.72
C PHE A 272 -4.24 16.47 9.51
N PRO A 273 -3.21 15.97 8.78
CA PRO A 273 -2.16 16.82 8.22
C PRO A 273 -2.76 17.88 7.31
N ASP A 274 -2.30 19.12 7.44
CA ASP A 274 -2.74 20.20 6.56
C ASP A 274 -2.18 20.04 5.13
N LEU A 275 -2.73 20.82 4.19
CA LEU A 275 -2.32 20.76 2.79
C LEU A 275 -0.87 21.20 2.55
N ASP A 276 -0.30 22.04 3.42
CA ASP A 276 1.07 22.53 3.27
C ASP A 276 2.05 21.40 3.57
N LEU A 277 1.82 20.68 4.68
CA LEU A 277 2.55 19.45 5.02
C LEU A 277 2.43 18.41 3.90
N VAL A 278 1.22 18.20 3.37
CA VAL A 278 1.02 17.20 2.31
C VAL A 278 1.73 17.58 1.01
N ARG A 279 1.55 18.81 0.52
CA ARG A 279 2.03 19.19 -0.82
C ARG A 279 3.47 19.66 -0.86
N ASN A 280 3.92 20.37 0.17
CA ASN A 280 5.24 21.01 0.18
C ASN A 280 6.25 20.18 0.97
N GLU A 281 5.84 19.59 2.09
CA GLU A 281 6.71 18.72 2.91
C GLU A 281 6.57 17.23 2.56
N ARG A 282 5.69 16.88 1.61
CA ARG A 282 5.44 15.50 1.13
C ARG A 282 5.05 14.52 2.26
N VAL A 283 4.39 15.04 3.29
CA VAL A 283 3.85 14.19 4.37
C VAL A 283 2.62 13.47 3.84
N SER A 284 2.57 12.14 3.96
CA SER A 284 1.37 11.40 3.57
C SER A 284 0.14 11.95 4.31
N PRO A 285 -1.00 12.17 3.64
CA PRO A 285 -2.24 12.53 4.30
C PRO A 285 -2.60 11.54 5.41
N GLN A 286 -2.20 10.28 5.32
CA GLN A 286 -2.53 9.20 6.26
C GLN A 286 -1.59 9.11 7.47
N THR A 287 -0.56 9.95 7.54
CA THR A 287 0.41 10.01 8.64
C THR A 287 -0.31 10.07 10.00
N LEU A 288 0.16 9.28 10.98
CA LEU A 288 -0.48 9.16 12.31
C LEU A 288 -0.02 10.24 13.29
N GLY A 289 1.23 10.65 13.17
CA GLY A 289 1.83 11.74 13.93
C GLY A 289 3.07 12.27 13.22
N LEU A 290 3.52 13.45 13.61
CA LEU A 290 4.68 14.10 13.02
C LEU A 290 5.45 14.91 14.07
N PHE A 291 6.73 14.64 14.22
CA PHE A 291 7.64 15.52 14.96
C PHE A 291 8.11 16.68 14.08
N LEU A 292 7.81 17.91 14.49
CA LEU A 292 8.31 19.13 13.86
C LEU A 292 9.32 19.81 14.77
N GLY A 293 10.58 19.90 14.33
CA GLY A 293 11.65 20.57 15.06
C GLY A 293 12.97 20.53 14.30
N VAL A 294 13.96 21.28 14.76
CA VAL A 294 15.32 21.23 14.17
C VAL A 294 16.06 20.04 14.80
N PRO A 295 16.55 19.06 14.01
CA PRO A 295 17.34 17.95 14.55
C PRO A 295 18.53 18.46 15.36
N ARG A 296 18.73 17.95 16.58
CA ARG A 296 19.78 18.43 17.50
C ARG A 296 21.22 18.27 16.97
N THR A 297 21.41 17.53 15.89
CA THR A 297 22.70 17.36 15.21
C THR A 297 23.12 18.59 14.39
N GLU A 298 22.21 19.52 14.10
CA GLU A 298 22.44 20.68 13.21
C GLU A 298 22.17 22.02 13.90
N VAL A 299 22.70 22.23 15.11
CA VAL A 299 22.71 23.58 15.71
C VAL A 299 23.74 24.46 14.98
N LEU A 300 23.34 25.02 13.84
CA LEU A 300 24.00 26.16 13.22
C LEU A 300 23.60 27.43 13.99
N GLN A 301 24.60 28.23 14.34
CA GLN A 301 24.46 29.51 15.03
C GLN A 301 23.70 30.51 14.14
N THR A 302 22.38 30.60 14.28
CA THR A 302 21.59 31.70 13.71
C THR A 302 20.61 32.28 14.73
N ASP A 303 20.60 33.60 14.86
CA ASP A 303 19.82 34.43 15.80
C ASP A 303 18.30 34.50 15.48
N GLN A 304 17.74 33.50 14.79
CA GLN A 304 16.28 33.42 14.59
C GLN A 304 15.63 32.63 15.73
N PRO A 305 14.42 33.02 16.19
CA PRO A 305 13.69 32.25 17.19
C PRO A 305 13.54 30.83 16.66
N LEU A 306 14.05 29.85 17.41
CA LEU A 306 13.85 28.43 17.13
C LEU A 306 12.35 28.19 16.96
N ASP A 307 11.94 27.61 15.83
CA ASP A 307 10.64 26.94 15.78
C ASP A 307 10.63 25.96 16.95
N LEU A 308 9.70 26.16 17.89
CA LEU A 308 9.59 25.32 19.06
C LEU A 308 9.27 23.90 18.60
N ASP A 309 10.11 22.94 19.00
CA ASP A 309 9.86 21.52 18.81
C ASP A 309 8.42 21.19 19.25
N ARG A 310 7.65 20.54 18.39
CA ARG A 310 6.26 20.10 18.67
C ARG A 310 5.98 18.75 18.03
N ILE A 311 5.05 18.01 18.62
CA ILE A 311 4.55 16.76 18.07
C ILE A 311 3.10 16.97 17.64
N LEU A 312 2.77 16.65 16.41
CA LEU A 312 1.40 16.57 15.92
C LEU A 312 0.93 15.11 16.01
N LEU A 313 -0.28 14.88 16.52
CA LEU A 313 -1.00 13.61 16.41
C LEU A 313 -2.26 13.83 15.60
N PHE A 314 -2.52 12.94 14.63
CA PHE A 314 -3.64 13.08 13.70
C PHE A 314 -4.79 12.14 14.09
N LYS A 315 -5.75 12.69 14.86
CA LYS A 315 -6.83 11.95 15.51
C LYS A 315 -7.62 11.09 14.53
N LYS A 316 -8.08 11.67 13.41
CA LYS A 316 -8.92 10.96 12.44
C LYS A 316 -8.16 9.87 11.69
N ASN A 317 -6.83 9.95 11.60
CA ASN A 317 -6.01 8.88 11.03
C ASN A 317 -5.81 7.74 12.04
N LEU A 318 -5.53 8.06 13.30
CA LEU A 318 -5.44 7.08 14.40
C LEU A 318 -6.77 6.33 14.58
N GLU A 319 -7.91 7.03 14.55
CA GLU A 319 -9.24 6.40 14.62
C GLU A 319 -9.50 5.35 13.54
N LYS A 320 -8.88 5.46 12.36
CA LYS A 320 -9.09 4.52 11.24
C LYS A 320 -8.35 3.21 11.41
N ILE A 321 -7.22 3.22 12.11
CA ILE A 321 -6.37 2.04 12.26
C ILE A 321 -6.63 1.29 13.57
N CYS A 322 -7.35 1.91 14.52
CA CYS A 322 -7.60 1.33 15.84
C CYS A 322 -8.96 0.64 15.91
N GLN A 323 -9.01 -0.51 16.57
CA GLN A 323 -10.26 -1.26 16.78
C GLN A 323 -11.05 -0.80 18.01
N ASP A 324 -10.35 -0.37 19.06
CA ASP A 324 -10.93 0.08 20.32
C ASP A 324 -10.03 1.11 21.04
N GLU A 325 -10.46 1.57 22.23
CA GLU A 325 -9.72 2.57 23.01
C GLU A 325 -8.38 2.04 23.55
N GLU A 326 -8.22 0.72 23.77
CA GLU A 326 -6.97 0.13 24.26
C GLU A 326 -5.95 0.09 23.13
N ASP A 327 -6.36 -0.37 21.94
CA ASP A 327 -5.57 -0.32 20.71
C ASP A 327 -5.16 1.13 20.38
N LEU A 328 -6.05 2.11 20.54
CA LEU A 328 -5.72 3.53 20.37
C LEU A 328 -4.58 4.00 21.29
N ILE A 329 -4.60 3.60 22.57
CA ILE A 329 -3.54 3.95 23.51
C ILE A 329 -2.20 3.35 23.07
N ASP A 330 -2.22 2.12 22.56
CA ASP A 330 -1.01 1.45 22.07
C ASP A 330 -0.49 2.07 20.77
N GLN A 331 -1.36 2.38 19.81
CA GLN A 331 -0.99 3.05 18.57
C GLN A 331 -0.42 4.46 18.80
N VAL A 332 -0.98 5.22 19.75
CA VAL A 332 -0.40 6.53 20.12
C VAL A 332 0.98 6.35 20.74
N GLN A 333 1.20 5.32 21.58
CA GLN A 333 2.54 5.04 22.10
C GLN A 333 3.53 4.69 21.01
N ILE A 334 3.14 3.82 20.07
CA ILE A 334 3.95 3.42 18.92
C ILE A 334 4.34 4.67 18.11
N THR A 335 3.34 5.45 17.71
CA THR A 335 3.54 6.71 16.97
C THR A 335 4.52 7.64 17.69
N LEU A 336 4.32 7.92 18.98
CA LEU A 336 5.21 8.80 19.75
C LEU A 336 6.64 8.25 19.84
N ARG A 337 6.84 6.92 19.87
CA ARG A 337 8.16 6.31 19.92
C ARG A 337 8.88 6.44 18.58
N HIS A 338 8.18 6.18 17.47
CA HIS A 338 8.73 6.34 16.12
C HIS A 338 9.13 7.80 15.86
N GLU A 339 8.24 8.75 16.11
CA GLU A 339 8.47 10.18 15.88
C GLU A 339 9.67 10.71 16.69
N VAL A 340 9.75 10.35 17.97
CA VAL A 340 10.89 10.73 18.82
C VAL A 340 12.16 10.01 18.36
N GLY A 341 12.03 8.77 17.93
CA GLY A 341 13.10 7.95 17.39
C GLY A 341 13.83 8.61 16.23
N HIS A 342 13.08 9.00 15.20
CA HIS A 342 13.63 9.69 14.03
C HIS A 342 14.19 11.06 14.35
N TYR A 343 13.56 11.83 15.25
CA TYR A 343 14.12 13.10 15.72
C TYR A 343 15.51 12.95 16.36
N LEU A 344 15.80 11.77 16.94
CA LEU A 344 17.09 11.46 17.53
C LEU A 344 18.11 10.91 16.52
N GLY A 345 17.73 10.78 15.25
CA GLY A 345 18.55 10.22 14.18
C GLY A 345 18.67 8.69 14.25
N LEU A 346 17.70 8.00 14.88
CA LEU A 346 17.61 6.54 14.82
C LEU A 346 16.95 6.14 13.49
N ASP A 347 17.53 5.15 12.83
CA ASP A 347 16.91 4.46 11.72
C ASP A 347 15.93 3.38 12.22
N GLU A 348 15.16 2.78 11.30
CA GLU A 348 14.18 1.74 11.64
C GLU A 348 14.82 0.54 12.34
N ASP A 349 16.02 0.12 11.90
CA ASP A 349 16.79 -0.96 12.52
C ASP A 349 17.17 -0.65 13.97
N ASP A 350 17.57 0.60 14.25
CA ASP A 350 17.84 1.08 15.60
C ASP A 350 16.57 1.12 16.46
N LEU A 351 15.43 1.46 15.87
CA LEU A 351 14.14 1.43 16.56
C LEU A 351 13.75 0.00 16.93
N GLU A 352 13.72 -0.93 15.97
CA GLU A 352 13.42 -2.35 16.23
C GLU A 352 14.35 -2.95 17.29
N ARG A 353 15.67 -2.70 17.19
CA ARG A 353 16.66 -3.22 18.14
C ARG A 353 16.46 -2.70 19.56
N LEU A 354 15.96 -1.48 19.70
CA LEU A 354 15.61 -0.88 20.99
C LEU A 354 14.20 -1.28 21.47
N GLY A 355 13.53 -2.15 20.71
CA GLY A 355 12.13 -2.54 20.89
C GLY A 355 11.15 -1.40 20.63
N LEU A 356 11.61 -0.31 20.03
CA LEU A 356 10.91 0.94 19.69
C LEU A 356 10.25 0.90 18.29
N GLY A 357 10.60 -0.09 17.47
CA GLY A 357 10.07 -0.33 16.12
C GLY A 357 8.66 -0.91 16.12
#